data_AF-A0A1B1RX72-F1
#
_entry.id   AF-A0A1B1RX72-F1
#
_cell.length_a   1.000
_cell.length_b   1.000
_cell.length_c   1.000
_cell.angle_alpha   90.00
_cell.angle_beta   90.00
_cell.angle_gamma   90.00
#
_symmetry.space_group_name_H-M   'P 1'
#
loop_
_entity.id
_entity.type
_entity.pdbx_description
1 polymer ?
#
loop_
_entity_poly.entity_id
_entity_poly.type
_entity_poly.pdbx_seq_one_letter_code
_entity_poly.pdbx_strand_id
1 'polypeptide(L)'
;MSFLESYVAENLKDPGFAKEWADSGLEYTIARNIIQRRNRLGLTQSEVASRMHTKQNVVSRIENGSQNVTLKSLKSLAAALQTDVPSLMQEHDEKQDEKKTSSDLVKS
;
A
#
# COMPACT_ATOMS: atom_id res chain seq x y z
N MET A 1 -5.55 -11.34 10.31
CA MET A 1 -4.36 -11.46 9.47
C MET A 1 -4.79 -11.51 8.02
N SER A 2 -4.23 -10.64 7.20
CA SER A 2 -4.41 -10.65 5.75
C SER A 2 -3.68 -11.85 5.13
N PHE A 3 -4.20 -12.41 4.03
CA PHE A 3 -3.51 -13.44 3.23
C PHE A 3 -2.07 -13.03 2.90
N LEU A 4 -1.84 -11.73 2.68
CA LEU A 4 -0.54 -11.15 2.41
C LEU A 4 0.41 -11.21 3.62
N GLU A 5 -0.10 -10.93 4.82
CA GLU A 5 0.72 -10.98 6.05
C GLU A 5 1.22 -12.40 6.31
N SER A 6 0.35 -13.40 6.12
CA SER A 6 0.72 -14.80 6.30
C SER A 6 1.73 -15.29 5.26
N TYR A 7 1.59 -14.88 4.00
CA TYR A 7 2.52 -15.23 2.93
C TYR A 7 3.91 -14.63 3.16
N VAL A 8 3.97 -13.35 3.53
CA VAL A 8 5.24 -12.66 3.80
C VAL A 8 5.95 -13.25 5.02
N ALA A 9 5.22 -13.48 6.11
CA ALA A 9 5.78 -14.04 7.34
C ALA A 9 6.39 -15.45 7.12
N GLU A 10 5.79 -16.24 6.24
CA GLU A 10 6.30 -17.58 5.94
C GLU A 10 7.58 -17.53 5.08
N ASN A 11 7.61 -16.66 4.07
CA ASN A 11 8.74 -16.58 3.15
C ASN A 11 9.95 -15.80 3.72
N LEU A 12 9.74 -14.90 4.69
CA LEU A 12 10.82 -14.20 5.42
C LEU A 12 11.76 -15.14 6.19
N LYS A 13 11.41 -16.41 6.37
CA LYS A 13 12.27 -17.44 6.97
C LYS A 13 13.41 -17.88 6.05
N ASP A 14 13.30 -17.65 4.74
CA ASP A 14 14.35 -17.92 3.77
C ASP A 14 15.30 -16.69 3.69
N PRO A 15 16.62 -16.84 3.96
CA PRO A 15 17.58 -15.74 3.86
C PRO A 15 17.70 -15.12 2.47
N GLY A 16 17.49 -15.90 1.40
CA GLY A 16 17.51 -15.40 0.02
C GLY A 16 16.30 -14.50 -0.24
N PHE A 17 15.11 -14.98 0.10
CA PHE A 17 13.89 -14.19 0.09
C PHE A 17 13.98 -12.97 1.01
N ALA A 18 14.49 -13.11 2.24
CA ALA A 18 14.62 -11.99 3.17
C ALA A 18 15.55 -10.89 2.65
N LYS A 19 16.63 -11.26 1.94
CA LYS A 19 17.53 -10.32 1.29
C LYS A 19 16.87 -9.64 0.08
N GLU A 20 16.20 -10.39 -0.79
CA GLU A 20 15.43 -9.81 -1.90
C GLU A 20 14.23 -8.99 -1.43
N TRP A 21 13.64 -9.35 -0.29
CA TRP A 21 12.57 -8.63 0.39
C TRP A 21 13.07 -7.32 0.99
N ALA A 22 14.24 -7.34 1.62
CA ALA A 22 14.92 -6.14 2.06
C ALA A 22 15.30 -5.24 0.87
N ASP A 23 15.75 -5.83 -0.24
CA ASP A 23 16.09 -5.12 -1.49
C ASP A 23 14.84 -4.61 -2.26
N SER A 24 13.66 -5.23 -2.08
CA SER A 24 12.34 -4.84 -2.65
C SER A 24 11.40 -4.16 -1.64
N GLY A 25 11.97 -3.68 -0.53
CA GLY A 25 11.22 -3.08 0.56
C GLY A 25 10.37 -1.88 0.13
N LEU A 26 10.80 -1.16 -0.91
CA LEU A 26 10.07 0.00 -1.43
C LEU A 26 8.78 -0.40 -2.15
N GLU A 27 8.81 -1.40 -3.02
CA GLU A 27 7.62 -1.92 -3.72
C GLU A 27 6.60 -2.44 -2.70
N TYR A 28 7.07 -3.18 -1.70
CA TYR A 28 6.22 -3.64 -0.60
C TYR A 28 5.62 -2.48 0.20
N THR A 29 6.45 -1.50 0.56
CA THR A 29 6.02 -0.29 1.29
C THR A 29 4.94 0.45 0.52
N ILE A 30 5.13 0.64 -0.79
CA ILE A 30 4.13 1.26 -1.68
C ILE A 30 2.83 0.46 -1.70
N ALA A 31 2.90 -0.85 -1.91
CA ALA A 31 1.72 -1.71 -1.95
C ALA A 31 0.93 -1.66 -0.63
N ARG A 32 1.63 -1.76 0.51
CA ARG A 32 1.05 -1.69 1.85
C ARG A 32 0.39 -0.33 2.11
N ASN A 33 1.09 0.76 1.82
CA ASN A 33 0.59 2.11 2.03
C ASN A 33 -0.65 2.40 1.16
N ILE A 34 -0.68 1.89 -0.09
CA ILE A 34 -1.86 1.95 -0.97
C ILE A 34 -3.04 1.23 -0.33
N ILE A 35 -2.87 -0.03 0.11
CA ILE A 35 -3.93 -0.83 0.74
C ILE A 35 -4.47 -0.12 1.98
N GLN A 36 -3.58 0.33 2.86
CA GLN A 36 -3.96 1.01 4.10
C GLN A 36 -4.73 2.29 3.82
N ARG A 37 -4.22 3.14 2.93
CA ARG A 37 -4.90 4.39 2.58
C ARG A 37 -6.25 4.14 1.91
N ARG A 38 -6.32 3.15 1.00
CA ARG A 38 -7.56 2.74 0.35
C ARG A 38 -8.61 2.30 1.38
N ASN A 39 -8.22 1.47 2.34
CA ASN A 39 -9.10 1.00 3.41
C ASN A 39 -9.56 2.15 4.31
N ARG A 40 -8.68 3.10 4.67
CA ARG A 40 -9.06 4.31 5.45
C ARG A 40 -10.08 5.18 4.72
N LEU A 41 -10.06 5.19 3.39
CA LEU A 41 -11.04 5.91 2.57
C LEU A 41 -12.30 5.09 2.29
N GLY A 42 -12.38 3.84 2.74
CA GLY A 42 -13.52 2.94 2.48
C GLY A 42 -13.68 2.56 1.00
N LEU A 43 -12.60 2.61 0.21
CA LEU A 43 -12.65 2.38 -1.24
C LEU A 43 -12.36 0.92 -1.60
N THR A 44 -13.03 0.44 -2.63
CA THR A 44 -12.71 -0.80 -3.34
C THR A 44 -11.57 -0.57 -4.35
N GLN A 45 -10.91 -1.66 -4.76
CA GLN A 45 -9.89 -1.58 -5.81
C GLN A 45 -10.48 -1.06 -7.15
N SER A 46 -11.75 -1.39 -7.44
CA SER A 46 -12.47 -0.90 -8.61
C SER A 46 -12.68 0.60 -8.58
N GLU A 47 -13.00 1.17 -7.42
CA GLU A 47 -13.19 2.62 -7.28
C GLU A 47 -11.87 3.38 -7.42
N VAL A 48 -10.77 2.87 -6.85
CA VAL A 48 -9.43 3.44 -7.08
C VAL A 48 -9.07 3.38 -8.56
N ALA A 49 -9.34 2.25 -9.23
CA ALA A 49 -9.07 2.09 -10.65
C ALA A 49 -9.87 3.08 -11.51
N SER A 50 -11.15 3.29 -11.19
CA SER A 50 -12.00 4.28 -11.85
C SER A 50 -11.44 5.70 -11.70
N ARG A 51 -10.97 6.08 -10.50
CA ARG A 51 -10.33 7.39 -10.26
C ARG A 51 -9.01 7.54 -11.02
N MET A 52 -8.27 6.46 -11.20
CA MET A 52 -7.03 6.43 -11.98
C MET A 52 -7.25 6.34 -13.50
N HIS A 53 -8.50 6.17 -13.95
CA HIS A 53 -8.84 5.84 -15.34
C HIS A 53 -8.12 4.58 -15.85
N THR A 54 -8.10 3.52 -15.04
CA THR A 54 -7.47 2.23 -15.36
C THR A 54 -8.39 1.06 -15.02
N LYS A 55 -7.93 -0.16 -15.24
CA LYS A 55 -8.66 -1.40 -14.93
C LYS A 55 -8.38 -1.85 -13.49
N GLN A 56 -9.36 -2.46 -12.82
CA GLN A 56 -9.21 -2.98 -11.46
C GLN A 56 -8.05 -3.96 -11.32
N ASN A 57 -7.79 -4.78 -12.35
CA ASN A 57 -6.67 -5.71 -12.35
C ASN A 57 -5.29 -5.02 -12.26
N VAL A 58 -5.17 -3.76 -12.70
CA VAL A 58 -3.95 -2.97 -12.55
C VAL A 58 -3.74 -2.64 -11.08
N VAL A 59 -4.76 -2.11 -10.41
CA VAL A 59 -4.69 -1.80 -8.96
C VAL A 59 -4.43 -3.05 -8.14
N SER A 60 -5.11 -4.16 -8.46
CA SER A 60 -4.89 -5.46 -7.81
C SER A 60 -3.43 -5.93 -7.92
N ARG A 61 -2.82 -5.84 -9.12
CA ARG A 61 -1.39 -6.21 -9.31
C ARG A 61 -0.43 -5.30 -8.53
N ILE A 62 -0.76 -4.01 -8.40
CA ILE A 62 0.04 -3.07 -7.60
C ILE A 62 -0.05 -3.44 -6.13
N GLU A 63 -1.26 -3.63 -5.60
CA GLU A 63 -1.48 -4.00 -4.19
C GLU A 63 -0.88 -5.37 -3.85
N ASN A 64 -0.78 -6.27 -4.84
CA ASN A 64 -0.14 -7.57 -4.67
C ASN A 64 1.38 -7.55 -4.90
N GLY A 65 1.98 -6.40 -5.21
CA GLY A 65 3.43 -6.29 -5.48
C GLY A 65 3.90 -7.02 -6.74
N SER A 66 2.99 -7.48 -7.60
CA SER A 66 3.30 -8.32 -8.77
C SER A 66 3.61 -7.50 -10.03
N GLN A 67 3.87 -6.21 -9.89
CA GLN A 67 4.05 -5.25 -10.99
C GLN A 67 4.90 -4.07 -10.53
N ASN A 68 5.89 -3.69 -11.35
CA ASN A 68 6.63 -2.44 -11.18
C ASN A 68 5.69 -1.23 -11.36
N VAL A 69 5.66 -0.34 -10.37
CA VAL A 69 4.87 0.90 -10.43
C VAL A 69 5.69 1.99 -11.11
N THR A 70 5.20 2.49 -12.24
CA THR A 70 5.82 3.66 -12.88
C THR A 70 5.57 4.92 -12.05
N LEU A 71 6.43 5.93 -12.16
CA LEU A 71 6.21 7.24 -11.51
C LEU A 71 4.87 7.88 -11.91
N LYS A 72 4.41 7.66 -13.15
CA LYS A 72 3.10 8.13 -13.62
C LYS A 72 1.97 7.44 -12.86
N SER A 73 2.05 6.11 -12.71
CA SER A 73 1.09 5.33 -11.93
C SER A 73 1.09 5.75 -10.47
N LEU A 74 2.27 6.00 -9.87
CA LEU A 74 2.40 6.43 -8.48
C LEU A 74 1.75 7.81 -8.24
N LYS A 75 1.93 8.76 -9.15
CA LYS A 75 1.23 10.06 -9.10
C LYS A 75 -0.29 9.91 -9.22
N SER A 76 -0.75 9.05 -10.12
CA SER A 76 -2.19 8.78 -10.31
C SER A 76 -2.80 8.10 -9.08
N LEU A 77 -2.09 7.16 -8.45
CA LEU A 77 -2.48 6.53 -7.19
C LEU A 77 -2.58 7.55 -6.07
N ALA A 78 -1.57 8.40 -5.89
CA ALA A 78 -1.57 9.44 -4.86
C ALA A 78 -2.80 10.35 -5.00
N ALA A 79 -3.10 10.80 -6.23
CA ALA A 79 -4.29 11.59 -6.51
C ALA A 79 -5.60 10.83 -6.22
N ALA A 80 -5.72 9.57 -6.66
CA ALA A 80 -6.91 8.75 -6.44
C ALA A 80 -7.18 8.47 -4.95
N LEU A 81 -6.10 8.35 -4.17
CA LEU A 81 -6.08 8.07 -2.74
C LEU A 81 -5.98 9.33 -1.86
N GLN A 82 -6.14 10.53 -2.46
CA GLN A 82 -6.16 11.80 -1.73
C GLN A 82 -4.94 11.92 -0.79
N THR A 83 -3.76 11.65 -1.32
CA THR A 83 -2.47 11.68 -0.60
C THR A 83 -1.36 12.15 -1.54
N ASP A 84 -0.13 12.24 -1.05
CA ASP A 84 1.06 12.55 -1.83
C ASP A 84 1.95 11.32 -2.09
N VAL A 85 2.85 11.45 -3.07
CA VAL A 85 3.77 10.37 -3.47
C VAL A 85 4.73 9.98 -2.33
N PRO A 86 5.37 10.92 -1.59
CA PRO A 86 6.20 10.58 -0.44
C PRO A 86 5.48 9.71 0.59
N SER A 87 4.20 10.00 0.91
CA SER A 87 3.39 9.22 1.84
C SER A 87 3.11 7.80 1.36
N LEU A 88 3.19 7.53 0.06
CA LEU A 88 3.12 6.16 -0.48
C LEU A 88 4.46 5.43 -0.38
N MET A 89 5.58 6.15 -0.30
CA MET A 89 6.94 5.57 -0.34
C MET A 89 7.60 5.45 1.04
N GLN A 90 7.09 6.15 2.05
CA GLN A 90 7.68 6.17 3.38
C GLN A 90 7.35 4.90 4.17
N GLU A 91 8.35 4.38 4.87
CA GLU A 91 8.14 3.40 5.93
C GLU A 91 7.44 4.10 7.10
N HIS A 92 6.22 3.65 7.41
CA HIS A 92 5.49 4.12 8.57
C HIS A 92 5.54 3.06 9.68
N ASP A 93 6.16 3.41 10.81
CA ASP A 93 6.08 2.63 12.04
C ASP A 93 4.62 2.47 12.48
N GLU A 94 4.16 1.22 12.57
CA GLU A 94 2.77 0.85 12.92
C GLU A 94 2.25 1.51 14.20
N LYS A 95 3.15 1.85 15.13
CA LYS A 95 2.82 2.45 16.42
C LYS A 95 2.32 3.91 16.34
N GLN A 96 2.50 4.59 15.21
CA GLN A 96 2.09 6.00 15.05
C GLN A 96 0.69 6.16 14.45
N ASP A 97 0.24 5.21 13.64
CA ASP A 97 -1.05 5.27 12.94
C ASP A 97 -2.25 4.99 13.85
N GLU A 98 -2.08 4.17 14.89
CA GLU A 98 -3.10 3.94 15.92
C GLU A 98 -3.40 5.21 16.74
N LYS A 99 -2.38 6.05 16.98
CA LYS A 99 -2.53 7.31 17.71
C LYS A 99 -3.24 8.40 16.88
N LYS A 100 -2.98 8.48 15.57
CA LYS A 100 -3.70 9.43 14.68
C LYS A 100 -5.16 9.03 14.49
N THR A 101 -5.43 7.75 14.27
CA THR A 101 -6.81 7.23 14.12
C THR A 101 -7.66 7.52 15.37
N SER A 102 -7.09 7.36 16.57
CA SER A 102 -7.77 7.69 17.82
C SER A 102 -7.96 9.20 18.04
N SER A 103 -7.04 10.04 17.56
CA SER A 103 -7.14 11.50 17.63
C SER A 103 -8.21 12.06 16.68
N ASP A 104 -8.34 11.49 15.48
CA ASP A 104 -9.28 11.97 14.47
C ASP A 104 -10.74 11.57 14.76
N LEU A 105 -10.96 10.47 15.50
CA LEU A 105 -12.29 10.09 16.00
C LEU A 105 -12.77 10.91 17.21
N VAL A 106 -11.87 11.53 17.96
CA VAL A 106 -12.23 12.28 19.20
C VAL A 106 -12.54 13.76 18.92
N LYS A 107 -12.28 14.25 17.71
CA LYS A 107 -12.48 15.66 17.33
C LYS A 107 -13.71 15.92 16.45
N SER A 108 -14.62 14.95 16.30
CA SER A 108 -15.86 15.12 15.53
C SER A 108 -17.12 14.99 16.38
#